data_AF-E1R0I0-F1
#
_entry.id   AF-E1R0I0-F1
#
_cell.length_a   1.000
_cell.length_b   1.000
_cell.length_c   1.000
_cell.angle_alpha   90.00
_cell.angle_beta   90.00
_cell.angle_gamma   90.00
#
_symmetry.space_group_name_H-M   'P 1'
#
loop_
_entity.id
_entity.type
_entity.pdbx_description
1 polymer ?
#
loop_
_entity_poly.entity_id
_entity_poly.type
_entity_poly.pdbx_seq_one_letter_code
_entity_poly.pdbx_strand_id
1 'polypeptide(L)' 'MAITEMTDANPMSREINRGVMVAYINADLLKRANLDVRTSIVFYDEDGDFSCAVEEMPDETVLSELEAVGIAYWSKGI' A
#
# COMPACT_ATOMS: atom_id res chain seq x y z
N MET A 1 16.65 6.02 -1.86
CA MET A 1 16.19 5.77 -3.24
C MET A 1 14.69 5.94 -3.16
N ALA A 2 14.09 6.97 -3.76
CA ALA A 2 12.69 7.30 -3.44
C ALA A 2 11.73 6.13 -3.77
N ILE A 3 10.77 5.86 -2.87
CA ILE A 3 9.69 4.88 -3.10
C ILE A 3 8.99 5.24 -4.42
N THR A 4 8.91 4.28 -5.33
CA THR A 4 8.49 4.53 -6.72
C THR A 4 7.01 4.20 -6.93
N GLU A 5 6.31 4.98 -7.75
CA GLU A 5 4.93 4.66 -8.11
C GLU A 5 4.87 3.41 -8.99
N MET A 6 4.10 2.40 -8.58
CA MET A 6 3.84 1.19 -9.33
C MET A 6 2.70 1.44 -10.33
N THR A 7 3.06 1.54 -11.60
CA THR A 7 2.10 1.85 -12.68
C THR A 7 1.53 0.60 -13.37
N ASP A 8 2.26 -0.52 -13.34
CA ASP A 8 1.92 -1.75 -14.08
C ASP A 8 2.07 -2.99 -13.18
N ALA A 9 1.09 -3.21 -12.30
CA ALA A 9 0.94 -4.51 -11.66
C ALA A 9 0.22 -5.47 -12.61
N ASN A 10 0.71 -6.71 -12.72
CA ASN A 10 -0.02 -7.73 -13.47
C ASN A 10 -1.42 -7.96 -12.83
N PRO A 11 -2.44 -8.36 -13.60
CA PRO A 11 -3.80 -8.49 -13.08
C PRO A 11 -3.98 -9.48 -11.92
N MET A 12 -3.14 -10.51 -11.86
CA MET A 12 -3.22 -11.55 -10.82
C MET A 12 -2.68 -11.02 -9.48
N SER A 13 -1.51 -10.38 -9.48
CA SER A 13 -0.93 -9.72 -8.30
C SER A 13 -1.87 -8.63 -7.78
N ARG A 14 -2.50 -7.88 -8.68
CA ARG A 14 -3.51 -6.87 -8.32
C ARG A 14 -4.70 -7.47 -7.56
N GLU A 15 -5.23 -8.60 -8.01
CA GLU A 15 -6.34 -9.27 -7.32
C GLU A 15 -5.92 -9.85 -5.95
N ILE A 16 -4.71 -10.43 -5.87
CA ILE A 16 -4.15 -10.93 -4.60
C ILE A 16 -3.98 -9.78 -3.61
N ASN A 17 -3.31 -8.69 -4.01
CA ASN A 17 -3.08 -7.53 -3.16
C ASN A 17 -4.39 -6.87 -2.72
N ARG A 18 -5.40 -6.83 -3.60
CA ARG A 18 -6.75 -6.37 -3.24
C ARG A 18 -7.36 -7.23 -2.14
N GLY A 19 -7.26 -8.55 -2.23
CA GLY A 19 -7.74 -9.47 -1.19
C GLY A 19 -7.02 -9.26 0.15
N VAL A 20 -5.69 -9.13 0.12
CA VAL A 20 -4.87 -8.89 1.32
C VAL A 20 -5.21 -7.55 1.96
N MET A 21 -5.40 -6.48 1.17
CA MET A 21 -5.81 -5.18 1.68
C MET A 21 -7.18 -5.21 2.36
N VAL A 22 -8.16 -5.93 1.79
CA VAL A 22 -9.47 -6.09 2.44
C VAL A 22 -9.33 -6.79 3.79
N ALA A 23 -8.52 -7.86 3.85
CA ALA A 23 -8.23 -8.54 5.12
C ALA A 23 -7.53 -7.59 6.12
N TYR A 24 -6.57 -6.79 5.66
CA TYR A 24 -5.88 -5.78 6.47
C TYR A 24 -6.86 -4.74 7.06
N ILE A 25 -7.79 -4.21 6.27
CA ILE A 25 -8.81 -3.26 6.76
C ILE A 25 -9.70 -3.93 7.79
N ASN A 26 -10.21 -5.12 7.49
CA ASN A 26 -11.15 -5.84 8.36
C ASN A 26 -10.51 -6.29 9.68
N ALA A 27 -9.19 -6.50 9.72
CA ALA A 27 -8.48 -6.87 10.94
C ALA A 27 -8.51 -5.79 12.03
N ASP A 28 -8.65 -4.50 11.66
CA ASP A 28 -8.84 -3.38 12.61
C ASP A 28 -9.81 -2.36 12.04
N LEU A 29 -11.05 -2.80 11.83
CA LEU A 29 -12.08 -2.02 11.13
C LEU A 29 -12.32 -0.65 11.77
N LEU A 30 -12.26 -0.55 13.11
CA LEU A 30 -12.50 0.72 13.81
C LEU A 30 -11.44 1.77 13.48
N LYS A 31 -10.18 1.36 13.29
CA LYS A 31 -9.08 2.30 12.97
C LYS A 31 -8.88 2.50 11.48
N ARG A 32 -9.39 1.60 10.64
CA ARG A 32 -9.12 1.55 9.19
C ARG A 32 -10.37 1.73 8.34
N ALA A 33 -11.49 2.11 8.93
CA ALA A 33 -12.77 2.34 8.23
C ALA A 33 -12.71 3.45 7.17
N ASN A 34 -11.73 4.35 7.26
CA ASN A 34 -11.47 5.41 6.29
C ASN A 34 -10.66 4.92 5.07
N LEU A 35 -10.12 3.70 5.09
CA LEU A 35 -9.37 3.14 3.98
C LEU A 35 -10.30 2.48 2.95
N ASP A 36 -9.99 2.71 1.68
CA ASP A 36 -10.72 2.13 0.55
C ASP A 36 -9.73 1.63 -0.51
N VAL A 37 -9.97 0.40 -0.97
CA VAL A 37 -9.14 -0.30 -1.96
C VAL A 37 -8.99 0.42 -3.30
N ARG A 38 -9.81 1.42 -3.61
CA ARG A 38 -9.78 2.19 -4.86
C ARG A 38 -9.11 3.54 -4.71
N THR A 39 -9.05 4.11 -3.49
CA THR A 39 -8.64 5.51 -3.30
C THR A 39 -7.47 5.71 -2.35
N SER A 40 -7.23 4.77 -1.43
CA SER A 40 -6.11 4.86 -0.48
C SER A 40 -4.75 4.76 -1.19
N ILE A 41 -3.72 5.30 -0.54
CA ILE A 41 -2.34 5.08 -0.93
C ILE A 41 -1.91 3.71 -0.40
N VAL A 42 -1.39 2.87 -1.27
CA VAL A 42 -1.02 1.49 -0.99
C VAL A 42 0.48 1.37 -1.12
N PHE A 43 1.13 0.71 -0.16
CA PHE A 43 2.56 0.48 -0.14
C PHE A 43 2.87 -1.00 -0.33
N TYR A 44 3.94 -1.26 -1.08
CA TYR A 44 4.38 -2.59 -1.45
C TYR A 44 5.87 -2.76 -1.12
N ASP A 45 6.25 -3.99 -0.81
CA ASP A 45 7.65 -4.37 -0.63
C ASP A 45 8.39 -4.47 -1.97
N GLU A 46 9.65 -4.92 -1.93
CA GLU A 46 10.51 -5.12 -3.11
C GLU A 46 9.95 -6.15 -4.12
N ASP A 47 9.12 -7.09 -3.67
CA ASP A 47 8.50 -8.12 -4.51
C ASP A 47 7.17 -7.64 -5.14
N GLY A 48 6.67 -6.48 -4.73
CA GLY A 48 5.39 -5.92 -5.18
C GLY A 48 4.18 -6.46 -4.40
N ASP A 49 4.41 -7.06 -3.24
CA ASP A 49 3.36 -7.59 -2.37
C ASP A 49 2.85 -6.50 -1.42
N PHE A 50 1.54 -6.52 -1.16
CA PHE A 50 0.89 -5.57 -0.28
C PHE A 50 1.51 -5.59 1.12
N SER A 51 1.95 -4.41 1.59
CA SER A 51 2.48 -4.22 2.94
C SER A 51 1.52 -3.43 3.84
N CYS A 52 1.10 -2.24 3.42
CA CYS A 52 0.16 -1.42 4.18
C CYS A 52 -0.57 -0.40 3.30
N ALA A 53 -1.56 0.30 3.89
CA ALA A 53 -2.28 1.37 3.21
C ALA A 53 -2.57 2.53 4.16
N VAL A 54 -2.61 3.74 3.60
CA VAL A 54 -2.89 4.99 4.29
C VAL A 54 -3.87 5.84 3.48
N GLU A 55 -4.53 6.79 4.13
CA GLU A 55 -5.52 7.66 3.48
C GLU A 55 -4.87 8.70 2.55
N GLU A 56 -3.73 9.26 2.97
CA GLU A 56 -3.00 10.30 2.27
C GLU A 56 -1.51 10.00 2.21
N MET A 57 -0.82 10.58 1.23
CA MET A 57 0.62 10.39 1.06
C MET A 57 1.35 10.95 2.29
N PRO A 58 2.17 10.14 2.99
CA PRO A 58 2.96 10.61 4.13
C PRO A 58 4.01 11.64 3.71
N ASP A 59 4.54 12.35 4.70
CA ASP A 59 5.67 13.25 4.49
C ASP A 59 6.98 12.49 4.20
N GLU A 60 8.02 13.21 3.78
CA GLU A 60 9.32 12.65 3.43
C GLU A 60 10.01 11.90 4.59
N THR A 61 9.72 12.26 5.84
CA THR A 61 10.30 11.60 7.01
C THR A 61 9.72 10.19 7.13
N VAL A 62 8.40 10.07 7.09
CA VAL A 62 7.72 8.77 7.14
C VAL A 62 8.05 7.93 5.91
N LEU A 63 8.13 8.53 4.72
CA LEU A 63 8.54 7.82 3.51
C LEU A 63 9.97 7.25 3.63
N SER A 64 10.89 7.97 4.28
CA SER A 64 12.25 7.47 4.53
C SER A 64 12.26 6.30 5.52
N GLU A 65 11.40 6.34 6.53
CA GLU A 65 11.24 5.21 7.47
C GLU A 65 10.62 3.99 6.80
N LEU A 66 9.65 4.19 5.92
CA LEU A 66 9.04 3.12 5.11
C LEU A 66 10.07 2.46 4.19
N GLU A 67 10.93 3.26 3.53
CA GLU A 67 12.04 2.74 2.73
C GLU A 67 12.98 1.88 3.59
N ALA A 68 13.32 2.35 4.80
CA ALA A 68 14.22 1.64 5.71
C ALA A 68 13.67 0.28 6.20
N VAL A 69 12.35 0.07 6.16
CA VAL A 69 11.70 -1.20 6.52
C VAL A 69 11.38 -2.09 5.30
N GLY A 70 11.84 -1.71 4.10
CA GLY A 70 11.74 -2.52 2.89
C GLY A 70 10.57 -2.18 1.96
N ILE A 71 9.90 -1.04 2.16
CA ILE A 71 8.90 -0.56 1.19
C ILE A 71 9.62 0.02 -0.02
N ALA A 72 9.30 -0.51 -1.20
CA ALA A 72 9.93 -0.10 -2.45
C ALA A 72 8.96 0.64 -3.38
N TYR A 73 7.67 0.31 -3.32
CA TYR A 73 6.68 0.85 -4.24
C TYR A 73 5.44 1.39 -3.55
N TRP A 74 4.72 2.28 -4.26
CA TRP A 74 3.41 2.74 -3.87
C TRP A 74 2.44 2.85 -5.05
N SER A 75 1.13 2.83 -4.80
CA SER A 75 0.11 3.16 -5.82
C SER A 75 -1.08 3.88 -5.19
N LYS A 76 -1.86 4.59 -6.00
CA LYS A 76 -3.18 5.09 -5.59
C LYS A 76 -4.25 4.06 -5.95
N GLY A 77 -4.78 3.39 -4.93
CA GLY A 77 -5.67 2.26 -5.08
C GLY A 77 -4.97 1.01 -5.60
N ILE A 78 -5.68 -0.12 -5.47
CA ILE A 78 -5.34 -1.42 -6.04
C ILE A 78 -6.16 -1.68 -7.27
#